data_AF-A0A535KMM8-F1
#
_entry.id   AF-A0A535KMM8-F1
#
_cell.length_a   1.000
_cell.length_b   1.000
_cell.length_c   1.000
_cell.angle_alpha   90.00
_cell.angle_beta   90.00
_cell.angle_gamma   90.00
#
_symmetry.space_group_name_H-M   'P 1'
#
loop_
_entity.id
_entity.type
_entity.pdbx_description
1 polymer ?
#
loop_
_entity_poly.entity_id
_entity_poly.type
_entity_poly.pdbx_seq_one_letter_code
_entity_poly.pdbx_strand_id
1 'polypeptide(L)'
;MLLSTPLREAEIYAGKVAAVLTVSLSLCYGGLIVYCLIAFPGLGYFPLGILLALALSTICQVAAMVAGAVIISLNARTMRAANVMASFIILPMSVALQAEAALILLGRADFLWAFALLMAVVAVVLLRMGLSGFSREALLARDVGLRQPLRRATRAVRSSLKMRPGIFRLIWMRRTPMLLAAAGLPLGVLAGYLAGASNAIPPAVIRPALASLVKSSGDGGPIYEVATIFSHNVLAFLLVAALAVTTAGLSGFLLTFAPGFLLGFAAALSSWTLALTGIVPNGLVEIPAAIIAGGLAIHTGATAIHMDARGGWADRVLAATADYVRALRWLVPALAVASVLEVFIG
;
A
#
# COMPACT_ATOMS: atom_id res chain seq x y z
N MET A 1 17.22 26.50 -23.08
CA MET A 1 17.71 25.92 -24.35
C MET A 1 16.91 24.70 -24.84
N LEU A 2 16.20 23.95 -23.99
CA LEU A 2 15.28 22.85 -24.39
C LEU A 2 13.85 23.30 -24.78
N LEU A 3 13.57 24.61 -24.77
CA LEU A 3 12.24 25.18 -25.04
C LEU A 3 11.97 25.43 -26.54
N SER A 4 12.98 25.24 -27.39
CA SER A 4 12.95 25.58 -28.82
C SER A 4 13.05 24.36 -29.76
N THR A 5 13.14 23.14 -29.21
CA THR A 5 13.09 21.88 -29.98
C THR A 5 11.64 21.36 -30.05
N PRO A 6 11.14 20.91 -31.22
CA PRO A 6 9.78 20.42 -31.42
C PRO A 6 9.61 18.98 -30.92
N LEU A 7 10.19 18.65 -29.75
CA LEU A 7 10.04 17.34 -29.13
C LEU A 7 8.82 17.37 -28.20
N ARG A 8 8.02 16.30 -28.27
CA ARG A 8 6.82 16.16 -27.45
C ARG A 8 7.26 15.97 -25.99
N GLU A 9 6.61 16.61 -25.03
CA GLU A 9 7.01 16.55 -23.60
C GLU A 9 7.08 15.12 -23.04
N ALA A 10 6.27 14.23 -23.60
CA ALA A 10 6.32 12.78 -23.33
C ALA A 10 7.66 12.14 -23.75
N GLU A 11 8.32 12.61 -24.81
CA GLU A 11 9.61 12.10 -25.29
C GLU A 11 10.74 12.50 -24.34
N ILE A 12 10.67 13.71 -23.76
CA ILE A 12 11.63 14.17 -22.75
C ILE A 12 11.47 13.37 -21.45
N TYR A 13 10.24 13.13 -21.01
CA TYR A 13 9.97 12.29 -19.85
C TYR A 13 10.45 10.85 -20.08
N ALA A 14 10.07 10.26 -21.23
CA ALA A 14 10.48 8.90 -21.59
C ALA A 14 12.00 8.77 -21.68
N GLY A 15 12.70 9.77 -22.24
CA GLY A 15 14.15 9.81 -22.28
C GLY A 15 14.80 9.87 -20.89
N LYS A 16 14.26 10.69 -19.98
CA LYS A 16 14.75 10.77 -18.58
C LYS A 16 14.53 9.44 -17.85
N VAL A 17 13.33 8.86 -17.96
CA VAL A 17 13.03 7.57 -17.34
C VAL A 17 13.91 6.47 -17.91
N ALA A 18 14.05 6.38 -19.24
CA ALA A 18 14.87 5.37 -19.89
C ALA A 18 16.34 5.47 -19.49
N ALA A 19 16.91 6.68 -19.43
CA ALA A 19 18.30 6.88 -19.03
C ALA A 19 18.58 6.39 -17.60
N VAL A 20 17.72 6.78 -16.64
CA VAL A 20 17.87 6.36 -15.23
C VAL A 20 17.62 4.85 -15.09
N LEU A 21 16.59 4.34 -15.74
CA LEU A 21 16.20 2.93 -15.69
C LEU A 21 17.28 2.02 -16.27
N THR A 22 17.96 2.44 -17.35
CA THR A 22 19.09 1.69 -17.93
C THR A 22 20.24 1.57 -16.92
N VAL A 23 20.64 2.67 -16.28
CA VAL A 23 21.73 2.66 -15.28
C VAL A 23 21.35 1.80 -14.07
N SER A 24 20.13 1.96 -13.54
CA SER A 24 19.67 1.20 -12.38
C SER A 24 19.55 -0.30 -12.67
N LEU A 25 18.99 -0.69 -13.82
CA LEU A 25 18.88 -2.11 -14.19
C LEU A 25 20.25 -2.76 -14.42
N SER A 26 21.20 -2.01 -15.00
CA SER A 26 22.57 -2.50 -15.19
C SER A 26 23.21 -2.89 -13.85
N LEU A 27 23.01 -2.06 -12.82
CA LEU A 27 23.52 -2.31 -11.48
C LEU A 27 22.83 -3.53 -10.81
N CYS A 28 21.50 -3.61 -10.90
CA CYS A 28 20.73 -4.72 -10.33
C CYS A 28 21.08 -6.06 -10.98
N TYR A 29 21.17 -6.11 -12.32
CA TYR A 29 21.54 -7.32 -13.03
C TYR A 29 23.00 -7.70 -12.86
N GLY A 30 23.90 -6.71 -12.75
CA GLY A 30 25.29 -6.98 -12.33
C GLY A 30 25.34 -7.70 -10.99
N GLY A 31 24.56 -7.25 -10.01
CA GLY A 31 24.41 -7.92 -8.71
C GLY A 31 23.84 -9.33 -8.81
N LEU A 32 22.79 -9.53 -9.64
CA LEU A 32 22.18 -10.85 -9.86
C LEU A 32 23.17 -11.83 -10.53
N ILE A 33 23.97 -11.36 -11.50
CA ILE A 33 25.02 -12.16 -12.14
C ILE A 33 26.08 -12.57 -11.12
N VAL A 34 26.54 -11.64 -10.30
CA VAL A 34 27.50 -11.93 -9.22
C VAL A 34 26.93 -12.96 -8.24
N TYR A 35 25.66 -12.80 -7.85
CA TYR A 35 24.96 -13.78 -7.01
C TYR A 35 24.95 -15.16 -7.66
N CYS A 36 24.58 -15.25 -8.94
CA CYS A 36 24.60 -16.51 -9.69
C CYS A 36 26.01 -17.12 -9.72
N LEU A 37 27.05 -16.34 -10.00
CA LEU A 37 28.44 -16.83 -10.08
C LEU A 37 28.98 -17.32 -8.72
N ILE A 38 28.59 -16.70 -7.61
CA ILE A 38 29.07 -17.06 -6.26
C ILE A 38 28.25 -18.19 -5.66
N ALA A 39 26.93 -18.20 -5.85
CA ALA A 39 26.04 -19.20 -5.28
C ALA A 39 26.03 -20.52 -6.07
N PHE A 40 26.28 -20.46 -7.39
CA PHE A 40 26.27 -21.63 -8.27
C PHE A 40 27.27 -22.74 -7.86
N PRO A 41 28.54 -22.45 -7.51
CA PRO A 41 29.48 -23.47 -7.05
C PRO A 41 29.04 -24.19 -5.77
N GLY A 42 28.16 -23.60 -4.96
CA GLY A 42 27.74 -24.14 -3.67
C GLY A 42 26.41 -24.91 -3.67
N LEU A 43 25.54 -24.74 -4.67
CA LEU A 43 24.16 -25.26 -4.64
C LEU A 43 23.84 -26.36 -5.66
N GLY A 44 24.64 -26.51 -6.74
CA GLY A 44 24.48 -27.60 -7.73
C GLY A 44 23.16 -27.62 -8.53
N TYR A 45 22.18 -26.79 -8.18
CA TYR A 45 20.86 -26.68 -8.82
C TYR A 45 20.50 -25.21 -9.06
N PHE A 46 19.97 -24.91 -10.25
CA PHE A 46 19.58 -23.56 -10.64
C PHE A 46 18.05 -23.45 -10.73
N PRO A 47 17.37 -22.82 -9.75
CA PRO A 47 15.92 -22.63 -9.81
C PRO A 47 15.56 -21.52 -10.82
N LEU A 48 15.63 -21.85 -12.12
CA LEU A 48 15.38 -20.93 -13.23
C LEU A 48 14.05 -20.17 -13.08
N GLY A 49 12.99 -20.84 -12.64
CA GLY A 49 11.68 -20.22 -12.46
C GLY A 49 11.66 -19.12 -11.39
N ILE A 50 12.38 -19.32 -10.29
CA ILE A 50 12.51 -18.34 -9.20
C ILE A 50 13.36 -17.16 -9.66
N LEU A 51 14.47 -17.43 -10.34
CA LEU A 51 15.38 -16.39 -10.81
C LEU A 51 14.77 -15.52 -11.91
N LEU A 52 13.97 -16.11 -12.81
CA LEU A 52 13.23 -15.36 -13.82
C LEU A 52 12.14 -14.49 -13.19
N ALA A 53 11.37 -15.04 -12.23
CA ALA A 53 10.36 -14.28 -11.51
C ALA A 53 10.98 -13.12 -10.71
N LEU A 54 12.12 -13.38 -10.03
CA LEU A 54 12.90 -12.38 -9.31
C LEU A 54 13.44 -11.30 -10.25
N ALA A 55 14.00 -11.69 -11.39
CA ALA A 55 14.52 -10.75 -12.39
C ALA A 55 13.40 -9.84 -12.94
N LEU A 56 12.23 -10.41 -13.24
CA LEU A 56 11.07 -9.65 -13.71
C LEU A 56 10.52 -8.71 -12.63
N SER A 57 10.36 -9.21 -11.41
CA SER A 57 9.93 -8.42 -10.26
C SER A 57 10.89 -7.25 -9.99
N THR A 58 12.20 -7.50 -10.04
CA THR A 58 13.26 -6.47 -9.90
C THR A 58 13.13 -5.39 -10.97
N ILE A 59 12.87 -5.75 -12.24
CA ILE A 59 12.60 -4.74 -13.29
C ILE A 59 11.42 -3.86 -12.90
N CYS A 60 10.32 -4.48 -12.49
CA CYS A 60 9.08 -3.77 -12.18
C CYS A 60 9.27 -2.84 -10.96
N GLN A 61 9.98 -3.30 -9.93
CA GLN A 61 10.31 -2.52 -8.76
C GLN A 61 11.21 -1.32 -9.09
N VAL A 62 12.26 -1.53 -9.88
CA VAL A 62 13.15 -0.45 -10.35
C VAL A 62 12.36 0.55 -11.20
N ALA A 63 11.51 0.07 -12.11
CA ALA A 63 10.66 0.92 -12.93
C ALA A 63 9.69 1.76 -12.08
N ALA A 64 9.06 1.16 -11.07
CA ALA A 64 8.19 1.86 -10.12
C ALA A 64 8.95 2.93 -9.32
N MET A 65 10.16 2.61 -8.85
CA MET A 65 11.03 3.55 -8.12
C MET A 65 11.43 4.74 -8.99
N VAL A 66 11.89 4.48 -10.22
CA VAL A 66 12.29 5.53 -11.16
C VAL A 66 11.10 6.40 -11.55
N ALA A 67 9.95 5.80 -11.87
CA ALA A 67 8.73 6.53 -12.18
C ALA A 67 8.31 7.44 -11.02
N GLY A 68 8.27 6.91 -9.80
CA GLY A 68 7.97 7.67 -8.58
C GLY A 68 8.97 8.81 -8.36
N ALA A 69 10.27 8.53 -8.48
CA ALA A 69 11.33 9.52 -8.28
C ALA A 69 11.25 10.65 -9.31
N VAL A 70 10.99 10.34 -10.58
CA VAL A 70 10.83 11.36 -11.62
C VAL A 70 9.59 12.21 -11.32
N ILE A 71 8.44 11.62 -11.02
CA ILE A 71 7.20 12.36 -10.69
C ILE A 71 7.43 13.32 -9.52
N ILE A 72 8.08 12.83 -8.47
CA ILE A 72 8.36 13.60 -7.26
C ILE A 72 9.40 14.69 -7.50
N SER A 73 10.46 14.40 -8.27
CA SER A 73 11.52 15.35 -8.58
C SER A 73 11.00 16.61 -9.28
N LEU A 74 9.91 16.47 -10.05
CA LEU A 74 9.26 17.60 -10.71
C LEU A 74 8.59 18.56 -9.70
N ASN A 75 8.27 18.09 -8.49
CA ASN A 75 7.65 18.90 -7.43
C ASN A 75 8.66 19.41 -6.38
N ALA A 76 9.89 18.90 -6.35
CA ALA A 76 10.91 19.32 -5.40
C ALA A 76 11.65 20.57 -5.90
N ARG A 77 11.65 21.66 -5.11
CA ARG A 77 12.39 22.90 -5.43
C ARG A 77 13.78 23.00 -4.81
N THR A 78 14.11 22.11 -3.88
CA THR A 78 15.39 22.12 -3.16
C THR A 78 15.94 20.71 -3.00
N MET A 79 17.26 20.58 -2.91
CA MET A 79 17.95 19.28 -2.74
C MET A 79 17.51 18.56 -1.45
N ARG A 80 17.27 19.29 -0.34
CA ARG A 80 16.75 18.68 0.90
C ARG A 80 15.34 18.13 0.74
N ALA A 81 14.46 18.86 0.07
CA ALA A 81 13.10 18.39 -0.18
C ALA A 81 13.11 17.15 -1.09
N ALA A 82 13.99 17.12 -2.10
CA ALA A 82 14.15 15.96 -2.96
C ALA A 82 14.59 14.72 -2.16
N ASN A 83 15.53 14.87 -1.22
CA ASN A 83 16.01 13.73 -0.42
C ASN A 83 14.93 13.17 0.52
N VAL A 84 14.19 14.04 1.23
CA VAL A 84 13.06 13.60 2.07
C VAL A 84 11.97 12.92 1.24
N MET A 85 11.71 13.43 0.03
CA MET A 85 10.74 12.84 -0.87
C MET A 85 11.21 11.50 -1.48
N ALA A 86 12.52 11.27 -1.60
CA ALA A 86 13.06 9.96 -1.98
C ALA A 86 12.80 8.91 -0.89
N SER A 87 12.93 9.27 0.39
CA SER A 87 12.59 8.38 1.51
C SER A 87 11.13 7.92 1.47
N PHE A 88 10.20 8.75 0.97
CA PHE A 88 8.80 8.37 0.76
C PHE A 88 8.59 7.29 -0.31
N ILE A 89 9.53 7.13 -1.25
CA ILE A 89 9.52 6.04 -2.23
C ILE A 89 10.20 4.79 -1.64
N ILE A 90 11.28 4.98 -0.89
CA ILE A 90 12.06 3.85 -0.35
C ILE A 90 11.24 3.03 0.65
N LEU A 91 10.42 3.66 1.50
CA LEU A 91 9.64 2.97 2.52
C LEU A 91 8.63 1.94 1.96
N PRO A 92 7.74 2.26 0.99
CA PRO A 92 6.88 1.24 0.40
C PRO A 92 7.68 0.16 -0.36
N MET A 93 8.82 0.53 -0.94
CA MET A 93 9.67 -0.42 -1.67
C MET A 93 10.41 -1.38 -0.74
N SER A 94 10.79 -0.95 0.48
CA SER A 94 11.39 -1.85 1.46
C SER A 94 10.39 -2.91 1.92
N VAL A 95 9.11 -2.55 2.05
CA VAL A 95 8.04 -3.52 2.33
C VAL A 95 7.88 -4.51 1.17
N ALA A 96 7.92 -4.04 -0.08
CA ALA A 96 7.86 -4.91 -1.25
C ALA A 96 9.05 -5.89 -1.29
N LEU A 97 10.27 -5.42 -1.01
CA LEU A 97 11.47 -6.26 -0.94
C LEU A 97 11.41 -7.29 0.20
N GLN A 98 10.88 -6.90 1.37
CA GLN A 98 10.65 -7.83 2.48
C GLN A 98 9.64 -8.92 2.11
N ALA A 99 8.55 -8.55 1.43
CA ALA A 99 7.56 -9.50 0.94
C ALA A 99 8.17 -10.47 -0.07
N GLU A 100 8.94 -9.98 -1.04
CA GLU A 100 9.63 -10.80 -2.03
C GLU A 100 10.63 -11.77 -1.38
N ALA A 101 11.43 -11.29 -0.42
CA ALA A 101 12.34 -12.14 0.34
C ALA A 101 11.60 -13.28 1.07
N ALA A 102 10.45 -12.98 1.68
CA ALA A 102 9.60 -14.01 2.28
C ALA A 102 9.06 -15.03 1.26
N LEU A 103 8.68 -14.57 0.05
CA LEU A 103 8.25 -15.44 -1.05
C LEU A 103 9.37 -16.33 -1.61
N ILE A 104 10.62 -15.86 -1.59
CA ILE A 104 11.78 -16.68 -1.96
C ILE A 104 11.98 -17.81 -0.94
N LEU A 105 11.84 -17.53 0.36
CA LEU A 105 11.93 -18.54 1.43
C LEU A 105 10.84 -19.62 1.33
N LEU A 106 9.69 -19.28 0.76
CA LEU A 106 8.62 -20.24 0.45
C LEU A 106 9.01 -21.22 -0.66
N GLY A 107 10.01 -20.91 -1.47
CA GLY A 107 10.56 -21.81 -2.50
C GLY A 107 9.59 -22.11 -3.66
N ARG A 108 8.47 -21.38 -3.79
CA ARG A 108 7.46 -21.60 -4.83
C ARG A 108 7.47 -20.50 -5.87
N ALA A 109 7.83 -20.85 -7.11
CA ALA A 109 7.89 -19.92 -8.23
C ALA A 109 6.52 -19.28 -8.54
N ASP A 110 5.41 -19.99 -8.35
CA ASP A 110 4.05 -19.49 -8.64
C ASP A 110 3.74 -18.17 -7.92
N PHE A 111 4.11 -18.08 -6.64
CA PHE A 111 3.87 -16.88 -5.84
C PHE A 111 4.78 -15.71 -6.25
N LEU A 112 6.02 -15.99 -6.63
CA LEU A 112 6.93 -14.97 -7.14
C LEU A 112 6.45 -14.42 -8.49
N TRP A 113 5.89 -15.27 -9.36
CA TRP A 113 5.27 -14.82 -10.61
C TRP A 113 4.03 -13.96 -10.37
N ALA A 114 3.17 -14.35 -9.42
CA ALA A 114 2.03 -13.52 -9.01
C ALA A 114 2.48 -12.17 -8.43
N PHE A 115 3.53 -12.16 -7.63
CA PHE A 115 4.12 -10.94 -7.09
C PHE A 115 4.77 -10.06 -8.17
N ALA A 116 5.51 -10.66 -9.11
CA ALA A 116 6.07 -9.95 -10.25
C ALA A 116 4.96 -9.31 -11.11
N LEU A 117 3.85 -10.02 -11.34
CA LEU A 117 2.68 -9.48 -12.05
C LEU A 117 2.07 -8.29 -11.30
N LEU A 118 1.91 -8.40 -9.98
CA LEU A 118 1.42 -7.30 -9.14
C LEU A 118 2.32 -6.07 -9.25
N MET A 119 3.63 -6.26 -9.13
CA MET A 119 4.62 -5.17 -9.27
C MET A 119 4.64 -4.60 -10.68
N ALA A 120 4.42 -5.41 -11.72
CA ALA A 120 4.31 -4.94 -13.10
C ALA A 120 3.09 -4.01 -13.27
N VAL A 121 1.94 -4.36 -12.70
CA VAL A 121 0.74 -3.51 -12.71
C VAL A 121 1.04 -2.18 -12.01
N VAL A 122 1.66 -2.20 -10.83
CA VAL A 122 2.04 -0.99 -10.09
C VAL A 122 3.00 -0.13 -10.92
N ALA A 123 4.03 -0.73 -11.53
CA ALA A 123 4.99 -0.04 -12.37
C ALA A 123 4.32 0.64 -13.57
N VAL A 124 3.43 -0.07 -14.28
CA VAL A 124 2.69 0.48 -15.43
C VAL A 124 1.79 1.63 -15.00
N VAL A 125 1.08 1.51 -13.86
CA VAL A 125 0.23 2.58 -13.33
C VAL A 125 1.06 3.83 -13.01
N LEU A 126 2.19 3.68 -12.31
CA LEU A 126 3.06 4.80 -11.97
C LEU A 126 3.69 5.45 -13.20
N LEU A 127 4.13 4.66 -14.18
CA LEU A 127 4.66 5.17 -15.45
C LEU A 127 3.60 5.93 -16.24
N ARG A 128 2.38 5.40 -16.35
CA ARG A 128 1.25 6.08 -17.01
C ARG A 128 0.90 7.40 -16.32
N MET A 129 0.85 7.40 -14.99
CA MET A 129 0.60 8.60 -14.19
C MET A 129 1.67 9.66 -14.41
N GLY A 130 2.95 9.27 -14.49
CA GLY A 130 4.04 10.19 -14.76
C GLY A 130 4.03 10.77 -16.18
N LEU A 131 3.64 9.96 -17.17
CA LEU A 131 3.45 10.41 -18.56
C LEU A 131 2.30 11.41 -18.69
N SER A 132 1.14 11.16 -18.05
CA SER A 132 0.02 12.11 -18.02
C SER A 132 0.34 13.37 -17.19
N GLY A 133 1.25 13.25 -16.22
CA GLY A 133 1.80 14.31 -15.37
C GLY A 133 2.38 15.50 -16.15
N PHE A 134 2.93 15.21 -17.33
CA PHE A 134 3.63 16.14 -18.19
C PHE A 134 2.66 16.83 -19.16
N SER A 135 1.94 17.85 -18.68
CA SER A 135 1.15 18.75 -19.52
C SER A 135 1.35 20.20 -19.07
N ARG A 136 1.79 21.08 -19.99
CA ARG A 136 2.09 22.52 -19.81
C ARG A 136 1.14 23.31 -18.90
N GLU A 137 -0.12 22.94 -18.86
CA GLU A 137 -1.17 23.64 -18.09
C GLU A 137 -0.99 23.49 -16.57
N ALA A 138 -0.46 22.35 -16.10
CA ALA A 138 -0.17 22.11 -14.68
C ALA A 138 1.11 22.82 -14.19
N LEU A 139 2.01 23.18 -15.11
CA LEU A 139 3.22 23.97 -14.80
C LEU A 139 2.92 25.48 -14.78
N LEU A 140 1.96 25.96 -15.58
CA LEU A 140 1.57 27.38 -15.63
C LEU A 140 0.56 27.78 -14.53
N ALA A 141 -0.39 26.91 -14.15
CA ALA A 141 -1.27 27.15 -12.99
C ALA A 141 -0.51 27.09 -11.64
N ARG A 142 0.70 26.54 -11.65
CA ARG A 142 1.54 26.24 -10.48
C ARG A 142 2.34 27.44 -9.98
N ASP A 143 2.69 28.39 -10.83
CA ASP A 143 3.38 29.63 -10.39
C ASP A 143 2.47 30.59 -9.63
N VAL A 144 1.15 30.52 -9.85
CA VAL A 144 0.19 31.40 -9.17
C VAL A 144 -0.32 30.81 -7.84
N GLY A 145 -0.37 29.47 -7.69
CA GLY A 145 -1.06 28.82 -6.57
C GLY A 145 -0.21 28.43 -5.34
N LEU A 146 1.13 28.40 -5.43
CA LEU A 146 1.99 27.69 -4.47
C LEU A 146 2.43 28.46 -3.21
N ARG A 147 1.95 29.69 -2.98
CA ARG A 147 2.48 30.53 -1.90
C ARG A 147 2.27 29.97 -0.47
N GLN A 148 1.31 29.07 -0.21
CA GLN A 148 1.05 28.56 1.15
C GLN A 148 0.47 27.11 1.19
N PRO A 149 1.28 26.05 1.01
CA PRO A 149 0.81 24.65 0.97
C PRO A 149 0.15 24.21 2.29
N LEU A 150 0.73 24.60 3.43
CA LEU A 150 0.19 24.28 4.76
C LEU A 150 -1.19 24.91 5.00
N ARG A 151 -1.40 26.15 4.55
CA ARG A 151 -2.69 26.83 4.64
C ARG A 151 -3.74 26.25 3.70
N ARG A 152 -3.33 25.60 2.60
CA ARG A 152 -4.24 24.87 1.70
C ARG A 152 -4.65 23.54 2.29
N ALA A 153 -3.70 22.75 2.80
CA ALA A 153 -3.99 21.50 3.50
C ALA A 153 -4.91 21.74 4.71
N THR A 154 -4.58 22.74 5.54
CA THR A 154 -5.45 23.11 6.69
C THR A 154 -6.78 23.68 6.26
N ARG A 155 -6.87 24.46 5.16
CA ARG A 155 -8.17 24.88 4.60
C ARG A 155 -8.99 23.73 4.06
N ALA A 156 -8.38 22.76 3.37
CA ALA A 156 -9.06 21.59 2.83
C ALA A 156 -9.59 20.69 3.95
N VAL A 157 -8.79 20.46 5.00
CA VAL A 157 -9.22 19.74 6.19
C VAL A 157 -10.30 20.52 6.93
N ARG A 158 -10.12 21.83 7.15
CA ARG A 158 -11.08 22.68 7.87
C ARG A 158 -12.37 22.87 7.08
N SER A 159 -12.34 22.93 5.75
CA SER A 159 -13.54 22.99 4.90
C SER A 159 -14.27 21.65 4.87
N SER A 160 -13.54 20.53 4.80
CA SER A 160 -14.11 19.18 4.94
C SER A 160 -14.77 18.96 6.31
N LEU A 161 -14.25 19.60 7.36
CA LEU A 161 -14.87 19.65 8.68
C LEU A 161 -16.10 20.58 8.78
N LYS A 162 -16.19 21.63 7.93
CA LYS A 162 -17.22 22.69 8.04
C LYS A 162 -18.44 22.50 7.13
N MET A 163 -18.33 21.81 6.00
CA MET A 163 -19.47 21.55 5.10
C MET A 163 -19.41 20.16 4.44
N ARG A 164 -20.59 19.50 4.40
CA ARG A 164 -20.96 18.27 3.63
C ARG A 164 -20.68 16.93 4.32
N PRO A 165 -21.16 15.81 3.77
CA PRO A 165 -22.26 14.94 4.25
C PRO A 165 -21.95 14.12 5.52
N GLY A 166 -22.98 13.57 6.19
CA GLY A 166 -22.79 12.57 7.26
C GLY A 166 -22.12 11.28 6.77
N ILE A 167 -21.57 10.47 7.69
CA ILE A 167 -20.76 9.27 7.36
C ILE A 167 -21.47 8.31 6.40
N PHE A 168 -22.78 8.12 6.56
CA PHE A 168 -23.61 7.30 5.67
C PHE A 168 -23.63 7.78 4.21
N ARG A 169 -23.73 9.10 4.01
CA ARG A 169 -23.72 9.68 2.67
C ARG A 169 -22.31 9.66 2.06
N LEU A 170 -21.25 9.71 2.88
CA LEU A 170 -19.88 9.49 2.41
C LEU A 170 -19.68 8.04 1.91
N ILE A 171 -20.12 7.06 2.71
CA ILE A 171 -20.08 5.63 2.32
C ILE A 171 -20.85 5.41 1.03
N TRP A 172 -22.06 5.97 0.91
CA TRP A 172 -22.88 5.85 -0.29
C TRP A 172 -22.23 6.47 -1.54
N MET A 173 -21.67 7.68 -1.40
CA MET A 173 -20.96 8.38 -2.47
C MET A 173 -19.68 7.65 -2.91
N ARG A 174 -19.12 6.82 -2.04
CA ARG A 174 -17.89 6.06 -2.27
C ARG A 174 -18.15 4.55 -2.24
N ARG A 175 -19.34 4.11 -2.66
CA ARG A 175 -19.72 2.69 -2.60
C ARG A 175 -18.75 1.77 -3.35
N THR A 176 -18.18 2.19 -4.48
CA THR A 176 -17.28 1.34 -5.27
C THR A 176 -15.98 1.00 -4.53
N PRO A 177 -15.20 1.95 -3.99
CA PRO A 177 -14.02 1.59 -3.20
C PRO A 177 -14.40 0.93 -1.86
N MET A 178 -15.57 1.23 -1.29
CA MET A 178 -16.07 0.53 -0.10
C MET A 178 -16.35 -0.95 -0.38
N LEU A 179 -16.95 -1.27 -1.52
CA LEU A 179 -17.20 -2.65 -1.95
C LEU A 179 -15.89 -3.40 -2.23
N LEU A 180 -14.90 -2.73 -2.82
CA LEU A 180 -13.56 -3.33 -3.02
C LEU A 180 -12.88 -3.65 -1.69
N ALA A 181 -12.95 -2.73 -0.72
CA ALA A 181 -12.45 -3.01 0.63
C ALA A 181 -13.25 -4.13 1.31
N ALA A 182 -14.59 -4.11 1.22
CA ALA A 182 -15.43 -5.15 1.78
C ALA A 182 -15.16 -6.54 1.17
N ALA A 183 -14.86 -6.60 -0.14
CA ALA A 183 -14.47 -7.83 -0.82
C ALA A 183 -13.10 -8.35 -0.39
N GLY A 184 -12.22 -7.50 0.16
CA GLY A 184 -10.91 -7.90 0.65
C GLY A 184 -10.99 -8.99 1.72
N LEU A 185 -11.92 -8.86 2.68
CA LEU A 185 -12.09 -9.84 3.75
C LEU A 185 -12.46 -11.26 3.24
N PRO A 186 -13.55 -11.49 2.50
CA PRO A 186 -13.90 -12.83 2.02
C PRO A 186 -12.88 -13.40 1.02
N LEU A 187 -12.26 -12.56 0.19
CA LEU A 187 -11.18 -12.99 -0.70
C LEU A 187 -9.95 -13.41 0.09
N GLY A 188 -9.61 -12.67 1.16
CA GLY A 188 -8.55 -13.02 2.09
C GLY A 188 -8.83 -14.35 2.76
N VAL A 189 -10.02 -14.53 3.34
CA VAL A 189 -10.46 -15.77 3.98
C VAL A 189 -10.36 -16.95 3.03
N LEU A 190 -10.86 -16.82 1.81
CA LEU A 190 -10.76 -17.88 0.80
C LEU A 190 -9.30 -18.19 0.46
N ALA A 191 -8.49 -17.17 0.20
CA ALA A 191 -7.08 -17.35 -0.14
C ALA A 191 -6.28 -17.98 1.01
N GLY A 192 -6.53 -17.57 2.25
CA GLY A 192 -5.89 -18.11 3.45
C GLY A 192 -6.30 -19.55 3.71
N TYR A 193 -7.59 -19.86 3.58
CA TYR A 193 -8.09 -21.22 3.75
C TYR A 193 -7.51 -22.16 2.69
N LEU A 194 -7.52 -21.75 1.42
CA LEU A 194 -6.92 -22.54 0.33
C LEU A 194 -5.42 -22.72 0.55
N ALA A 195 -4.70 -21.67 0.95
CA ALA A 195 -3.26 -21.76 1.21
C ALA A 195 -2.91 -22.71 2.36
N GLY A 196 -3.72 -22.73 3.43
CA GLY A 196 -3.56 -23.67 4.54
C GLY A 196 -3.96 -25.09 4.17
N ALA A 197 -5.10 -25.27 3.50
CA ALA A 197 -5.62 -26.58 3.12
C ALA A 197 -4.73 -27.28 2.09
N SER A 198 -4.15 -26.53 1.15
CA SER A 198 -3.25 -27.07 0.12
C SER A 198 -1.79 -27.16 0.59
N ASN A 199 -1.48 -26.82 1.85
CA ASN A 199 -0.11 -26.65 2.36
C ASN A 199 0.77 -25.80 1.43
N ALA A 200 0.18 -24.82 0.73
CA ALA A 200 0.96 -23.98 -0.19
C ALA A 200 1.89 -23.03 0.57
N ILE A 201 1.52 -22.65 1.79
CA ILE A 201 2.34 -21.89 2.71
C ILE A 201 2.58 -22.75 3.96
N PRO A 202 3.84 -23.06 4.32
CA PRO A 202 4.14 -23.83 5.51
C PRO A 202 3.60 -23.11 6.75
N PRO A 203 2.93 -23.83 7.68
CA PRO A 203 2.39 -23.23 8.90
C PRO A 203 3.43 -22.46 9.71
N ALA A 204 4.70 -22.88 9.67
CA ALA A 204 5.81 -22.21 10.35
C ALA A 204 5.99 -20.74 9.96
N VAL A 205 5.62 -20.36 8.73
CA VAL A 205 5.73 -18.96 8.24
C VAL A 205 4.65 -18.07 8.85
N ILE A 206 3.45 -18.62 9.05
CA ILE A 206 2.28 -17.86 9.51
C ILE A 206 2.07 -17.97 11.04
N ARG A 207 2.59 -19.01 11.67
CA ARG A 207 2.55 -19.21 13.13
C ARG A 207 3.01 -18.00 13.94
N PRO A 208 4.08 -17.26 13.58
CA PRO A 208 4.45 -16.04 14.31
C PRO A 208 3.36 -14.98 14.26
N ALA A 209 2.74 -14.75 13.09
CA ALA A 209 1.64 -13.79 12.95
C ALA A 209 0.41 -14.22 13.74
N LEU A 210 0.04 -15.51 13.69
CA LEU A 210 -1.06 -16.05 14.50
C LEU A 210 -0.75 -16.01 16.01
N ALA A 211 0.49 -16.31 16.39
CA ALA A 211 0.93 -16.25 17.77
C ALA A 211 0.93 -14.80 18.27
N SER A 212 1.32 -13.81 17.47
CA SER A 212 1.23 -12.39 17.84
C SER A 212 -0.20 -11.91 18.07
N LEU A 213 -1.20 -12.52 17.40
CA LEU A 213 -2.62 -12.25 17.68
C LEU A 213 -3.07 -12.86 19.02
N VAL A 214 -2.45 -13.96 19.46
CA VAL A 214 -2.81 -14.66 20.71
C VAL A 214 -1.98 -14.18 21.91
N LYS A 215 -0.74 -13.73 21.69
CA LYS A 215 0.22 -13.37 22.76
C LYS A 215 0.06 -11.96 23.31
N SER A 216 -0.91 -11.17 22.87
CA SER A 216 -1.21 -9.86 23.49
C SER A 216 -1.89 -9.97 24.86
N SER A 217 -2.14 -11.19 25.36
CA SER A 217 -2.96 -11.47 26.55
C SER A 217 -2.15 -12.05 27.73
N GLY A 218 -1.18 -11.36 28.33
CA GLY A 218 -0.51 -11.99 29.48
C GLY A 218 0.53 -11.26 30.33
N ASP A 219 1.10 -10.13 29.91
CA ASP A 219 2.23 -9.53 30.67
C ASP A 219 1.92 -8.18 31.35
N GLY A 220 0.81 -7.53 31.01
CA GLY A 220 0.34 -6.30 31.66
C GLY A 220 -1.16 -6.36 31.82
N GLY A 221 -1.71 -5.88 32.95
CA GLY A 221 -3.15 -6.01 33.24
C GLY A 221 -4.07 -5.45 32.13
N PRO A 222 -5.40 -5.68 32.21
CA PRO A 222 -6.35 -5.49 31.10
C PRO A 222 -6.25 -4.14 30.37
N ILE A 223 -5.95 -3.06 31.10
CA ILE A 223 -5.81 -1.71 30.55
C ILE A 223 -4.61 -1.60 29.59
N TYR A 224 -3.50 -2.28 29.89
CA TYR A 224 -2.31 -2.31 29.05
C TYR A 224 -2.59 -3.06 27.75
N GLU A 225 -3.30 -4.19 27.82
CA GLU A 225 -3.71 -4.97 26.65
C GLU A 225 -4.64 -4.17 25.73
N VAL A 226 -5.65 -3.50 26.30
CA VAL A 226 -6.55 -2.61 25.55
C VAL A 226 -5.75 -1.50 24.85
N ALA A 227 -4.78 -0.89 25.53
CA ALA A 227 -3.98 0.19 24.99
C ALA A 227 -3.04 -0.28 23.86
N THR A 228 -2.44 -1.46 24.01
CA THR A 228 -1.54 -2.04 22.99
C THR A 228 -2.31 -2.40 21.72
N ILE A 229 -3.43 -3.13 21.83
CA ILE A 229 -4.30 -3.47 20.69
C ILE A 229 -4.81 -2.21 19.99
N PHE A 230 -5.31 -1.24 20.77
CA PHE A 230 -5.76 0.05 20.24
C PHE A 230 -4.65 0.77 19.47
N SER A 231 -3.45 0.89 20.05
CA SER A 231 -2.33 1.59 19.43
C SER A 231 -1.88 0.91 18.13
N HIS A 232 -1.89 -0.42 18.09
CA HIS A 232 -1.54 -1.21 16.92
C HIS A 232 -2.54 -0.98 15.78
N ASN A 233 -3.84 -1.04 16.08
CA ASN A 233 -4.90 -0.85 15.09
C ASN A 233 -4.94 0.59 14.56
N VAL A 234 -4.77 1.58 15.44
CA VAL A 234 -4.68 3.00 15.02
C VAL A 234 -3.45 3.21 14.13
N LEU A 235 -2.30 2.66 14.49
CA LEU A 235 -1.09 2.74 13.67
C LEU A 235 -1.31 2.10 12.30
N ALA A 236 -1.94 0.92 12.23
CA ALA A 236 -2.27 0.25 10.98
C ALA A 236 -3.13 1.14 10.06
N PHE A 237 -4.17 1.77 10.62
CA PHE A 237 -5.05 2.68 9.86
C PHE A 237 -4.30 3.93 9.38
N LEU A 238 -3.38 4.47 10.17
CA LEU A 238 -2.55 5.62 9.77
C LEU A 238 -1.55 5.24 8.68
N LEU A 239 -0.89 4.09 8.81
CA LEU A 239 0.06 3.58 7.81
C LEU A 239 -0.62 3.31 6.48
N VAL A 240 -1.80 2.68 6.49
CA VAL A 240 -2.59 2.45 5.28
C VAL A 240 -2.94 3.76 4.58
N ALA A 241 -3.33 4.79 5.33
CA ALA A 241 -3.60 6.11 4.76
C ALA A 241 -2.35 6.75 4.13
N ALA A 242 -1.21 6.64 4.81
CA ALA A 242 0.07 7.17 4.32
C ALA A 242 0.54 6.46 3.05
N LEU A 243 0.32 5.15 2.97
CA LEU A 243 0.68 4.32 1.82
C LEU A 243 -0.34 4.38 0.68
N ALA A 244 -1.55 4.90 0.90
CA ALA A 244 -2.64 4.88 -0.08
C ALA A 244 -2.24 5.51 -1.44
N VAL A 245 -1.54 6.64 -1.41
CA VAL A 245 -1.13 7.35 -2.64
C VAL A 245 -0.03 6.59 -3.38
N THR A 246 0.97 6.07 -2.67
CA THR A 246 2.12 5.38 -3.28
C THR A 246 1.77 3.97 -3.74
N THR A 247 0.82 3.32 -3.09
CA THR A 247 0.34 1.97 -3.43
C THR A 247 -0.87 1.97 -4.36
N ALA A 248 -1.25 3.13 -4.93
CA ALA A 248 -2.42 3.25 -5.79
C ALA A 248 -3.72 2.72 -5.13
N GLY A 249 -3.79 2.77 -3.80
CA GLY A 249 -4.93 2.31 -3.01
C GLY A 249 -4.85 0.84 -2.55
N LEU A 250 -3.86 0.06 -3.01
CA LEU A 250 -3.71 -1.36 -2.63
C LEU A 250 -3.58 -1.56 -1.12
N SER A 251 -2.89 -0.65 -0.42
CA SER A 251 -2.82 -0.67 1.05
C SER A 251 -4.19 -0.66 1.73
N GLY A 252 -5.18 0.03 1.16
CA GLY A 252 -6.55 0.03 1.67
C GLY A 252 -7.26 -1.31 1.49
N PHE A 253 -6.97 -2.03 0.41
CA PHE A 253 -7.46 -3.40 0.21
C PHE A 253 -6.80 -4.37 1.19
N LEU A 254 -5.49 -4.25 1.41
CA LEU A 254 -4.74 -5.10 2.35
C LEU A 254 -5.23 -4.98 3.79
N LEU A 255 -5.78 -3.83 4.19
CA LEU A 255 -6.33 -3.61 5.54
C LEU A 255 -7.45 -4.61 5.91
N THR A 256 -8.20 -5.11 4.93
CA THR A 256 -9.26 -6.10 5.14
C THR A 256 -8.84 -7.49 4.67
N PHE A 257 -8.05 -7.58 3.60
CA PHE A 257 -7.55 -8.83 3.05
C PHE A 257 -6.60 -9.57 4.01
N ALA A 258 -5.65 -8.88 4.65
CA ALA A 258 -4.66 -9.53 5.49
C ALA A 258 -5.27 -10.18 6.76
N PRO A 259 -6.15 -9.51 7.53
CA PRO A 259 -6.87 -10.16 8.63
C PRO A 259 -7.75 -11.32 8.17
N GLY A 260 -8.45 -11.16 7.03
CA GLY A 260 -9.23 -12.25 6.43
C GLY A 260 -8.36 -13.45 6.05
N PHE A 261 -7.18 -13.22 5.48
CA PHE A 261 -6.22 -14.26 5.14
C PHE A 261 -5.74 -15.03 6.37
N LEU A 262 -5.40 -14.33 7.45
CA LEU A 262 -5.02 -14.98 8.72
C LEU A 262 -6.17 -15.81 9.30
N LEU A 263 -7.40 -15.30 9.25
CA LEU A 263 -8.61 -16.02 9.67
C LEU A 263 -8.79 -17.32 8.87
N GLY A 264 -8.77 -17.24 7.54
CA GLY A 264 -8.95 -18.42 6.69
C GLY A 264 -7.84 -19.45 6.89
N PHE A 265 -6.61 -18.99 7.05
CA PHE A 265 -5.47 -19.87 7.31
C PHE A 265 -5.57 -20.54 8.68
N ALA A 266 -5.96 -19.80 9.73
CA ALA A 266 -6.22 -20.37 11.06
C ALA A 266 -7.34 -21.43 11.01
N ALA A 267 -8.41 -21.18 10.26
CA ALA A 267 -9.51 -22.11 10.07
C ALA A 267 -9.07 -23.41 9.38
N ALA A 268 -8.17 -23.33 8.39
CA ALA A 268 -7.61 -24.49 7.70
C ALA A 268 -6.71 -25.35 8.61
N LEU A 269 -5.99 -24.73 9.55
CA LEU A 269 -5.11 -25.43 10.48
C LEU A 269 -5.83 -26.05 11.69
N SER A 270 -6.95 -25.48 12.10
CA SER A 270 -7.64 -25.84 13.34
C SER A 270 -9.10 -26.21 13.06
N SER A 271 -9.99 -25.22 13.10
CA SER A 271 -11.39 -25.34 12.71
C SER A 271 -11.99 -23.94 12.50
N TRP A 272 -13.10 -23.86 11.76
CA TRP A 272 -13.86 -22.62 11.64
C TRP A 272 -14.35 -22.09 13.00
N THR A 273 -14.73 -22.98 13.91
CA THR A 273 -15.19 -22.60 15.25
C THR A 273 -14.09 -21.86 16.01
N LEU A 274 -12.88 -22.43 16.09
CA LEU A 274 -11.76 -21.82 16.79
C LEU A 274 -11.24 -20.54 16.10
N ALA A 275 -11.30 -20.49 14.78
CA ALA A 275 -10.85 -19.31 14.04
C ALA A 275 -11.84 -18.14 14.18
N LEU A 276 -13.15 -18.41 14.21
CA LEU A 276 -14.18 -17.39 14.40
C LEU A 276 -14.26 -16.91 15.86
N THR A 277 -14.00 -17.77 16.84
CA THR A 277 -13.99 -17.35 18.25
C THR A 277 -12.98 -16.24 18.53
N GLY A 278 -11.83 -16.25 17.86
CA GLY A 278 -10.82 -15.18 17.99
C GLY A 278 -11.15 -13.88 17.24
N ILE A 279 -12.31 -13.77 16.57
CA ILE A 279 -12.70 -12.59 15.77
C ILE A 279 -14.07 -12.06 16.18
N VAL A 280 -14.96 -12.90 16.67
CA VAL A 280 -16.30 -12.49 17.10
C VAL A 280 -16.30 -11.36 18.15
N PRO A 281 -15.39 -11.30 19.15
CA PRO A 281 -15.43 -10.28 20.20
C PRO A 281 -15.27 -8.85 19.67
N ASN A 282 -14.26 -8.60 18.84
CA ASN A 282 -13.94 -7.27 18.31
C ASN A 282 -14.40 -7.05 16.85
N GLY A 283 -14.57 -8.11 16.07
CA GLY A 283 -14.78 -8.07 14.62
C GLY A 283 -16.08 -7.40 14.21
N LEU A 284 -17.08 -7.35 15.09
CA LEU A 284 -18.33 -6.60 14.86
C LEU A 284 -18.10 -5.09 14.68
N VAL A 285 -17.07 -4.55 15.33
CA VAL A 285 -16.74 -3.12 15.29
C VAL A 285 -15.53 -2.87 14.38
N GLU A 286 -14.54 -3.75 14.43
CA GLU A 286 -13.30 -3.59 13.67
C GLU A 286 -13.51 -3.79 12.17
N ILE A 287 -14.31 -4.78 11.74
CA ILE A 287 -14.53 -5.06 10.31
C ILE A 287 -15.20 -3.87 9.61
N PRO A 288 -16.31 -3.28 10.11
CA PRO A 288 -16.88 -2.08 9.51
C PRO A 288 -15.90 -0.89 9.49
N ALA A 289 -15.12 -0.70 10.57
CA ALA A 289 -14.11 0.35 10.62
C ALA A 289 -13.02 0.15 9.56
N ALA A 290 -12.53 -1.07 9.40
CA ALA A 290 -11.52 -1.44 8.41
C ALA A 290 -12.04 -1.30 6.97
N ILE A 291 -13.31 -1.62 6.71
CA ILE A 291 -13.94 -1.41 5.39
C ILE A 291 -14.03 0.08 5.06
N ILE A 292 -14.45 0.91 6.01
CA ILE A 292 -14.56 2.37 5.80
C ILE A 292 -13.17 2.97 5.57
N ALA A 293 -12.21 2.65 6.43
CA ALA A 293 -10.84 3.11 6.30
C ALA A 293 -10.22 2.62 4.98
N GLY A 294 -10.29 1.33 4.71
CA GLY A 294 -9.78 0.71 3.49
C GLY A 294 -10.40 1.30 2.23
N GLY A 295 -11.71 1.53 2.21
CA GLY A 295 -12.41 2.15 1.10
C GLY A 295 -11.99 3.61 0.87
N LEU A 296 -11.80 4.40 1.92
CA LEU A 296 -11.30 5.77 1.78
C LEU A 296 -9.83 5.80 1.34
N ALA A 297 -9.01 4.84 1.76
CA ALA A 297 -7.63 4.68 1.29
C ALA A 297 -7.59 4.27 -0.20
N ILE A 298 -8.40 3.31 -0.63
CA ILE A 298 -8.56 2.94 -2.04
C ILE A 298 -9.01 4.15 -2.86
N HIS A 299 -9.98 4.92 -2.36
CA HIS A 299 -10.43 6.15 -3.02
C HIS A 299 -9.28 7.15 -3.18
N THR A 300 -8.51 7.39 -2.11
CA THR A 300 -7.36 8.30 -2.13
C THR A 300 -6.34 7.86 -3.18
N GLY A 301 -6.00 6.58 -3.22
CA GLY A 301 -5.12 6.01 -4.24
C GLY A 301 -5.68 6.18 -5.66
N ALA A 302 -6.95 5.85 -5.88
CA ALA A 302 -7.60 6.00 -7.18
C ALA A 302 -7.65 7.47 -7.66
N THR A 303 -7.87 8.43 -6.76
CA THR A 303 -7.81 9.86 -7.09
C THR A 303 -6.41 10.35 -7.45
N ALA A 304 -5.36 9.67 -6.95
CA ALA A 304 -3.99 9.99 -7.33
C ALA A 304 -3.67 9.55 -8.77
N ILE A 305 -4.27 8.44 -9.23
CA ILE A 305 -4.08 7.88 -10.58
C ILE A 305 -4.78 8.71 -11.65
N HIS A 306 -6.00 9.20 -11.38
CA HIS A 306 -6.78 9.95 -12.36
C HIS A 306 -6.42 11.44 -12.38
N MET A 307 -5.70 11.84 -13.43
CA MET A 307 -5.43 13.24 -13.76
C MET A 307 -6.59 13.83 -14.59
N ASP A 308 -7.52 14.50 -13.93
CA ASP A 308 -8.52 15.35 -14.59
C ASP A 308 -7.99 16.79 -14.76
N ALA A 309 -8.24 17.38 -15.93
CA ALA A 309 -7.65 18.62 -16.43
C ALA A 309 -8.20 19.89 -15.75
N ARG A 310 -9.39 19.82 -15.14
CA ARG A 310 -10.11 21.03 -14.64
C ARG A 310 -9.86 21.40 -13.18
N GLY A 311 -9.21 20.54 -12.40
CA GLY A 311 -8.86 20.79 -11.00
C GLY A 311 -7.47 20.25 -10.72
N GLY A 312 -6.60 21.01 -10.06
CA GLY A 312 -5.22 20.56 -9.84
C GLY A 312 -5.15 19.21 -9.12
N TRP A 313 -4.22 18.33 -9.54
CA TRP A 313 -3.98 17.02 -8.92
C TRP A 313 -3.86 17.10 -7.39
N ALA A 314 -3.11 18.09 -6.90
CA ALA A 314 -2.89 18.31 -5.47
C ALA A 314 -4.19 18.58 -4.71
N ASP A 315 -5.10 19.38 -5.26
CA ASP A 315 -6.33 19.75 -4.55
C ASP A 315 -7.30 18.56 -4.47
N ARG A 316 -7.32 17.68 -5.48
CA ARG A 316 -8.11 16.44 -5.44
C ARG A 316 -7.57 15.43 -4.43
N VAL A 317 -6.27 15.16 -4.46
CA VAL A 317 -5.64 14.24 -3.51
C VAL A 317 -5.81 14.77 -2.09
N LEU A 318 -5.58 16.08 -1.87
CA LEU A 318 -5.80 16.72 -0.57
C LEU A 318 -7.26 16.62 -0.11
N ALA A 319 -8.23 16.75 -1.01
CA ALA A 319 -9.64 16.58 -0.66
C ALA A 319 -9.95 15.13 -0.27
N ALA A 320 -9.46 14.14 -1.01
CA ALA A 320 -9.64 12.72 -0.68
C ALA A 320 -8.96 12.35 0.65
N THR A 321 -7.74 12.84 0.90
CA THR A 321 -7.04 12.67 2.17
C THR A 321 -7.78 13.38 3.32
N ALA A 322 -8.37 14.55 3.07
CA ALA A 322 -9.16 15.25 4.08
C ALA A 322 -10.41 14.45 4.49
N ASP A 323 -11.07 13.77 3.54
CA ASP A 323 -12.20 12.88 3.83
C ASP A 323 -11.76 11.69 4.71
N TYR A 324 -10.57 11.13 4.47
CA TYR A 324 -9.97 10.10 5.33
C TYR A 324 -9.70 10.62 6.75
N VAL A 325 -9.00 11.75 6.88
CA VAL A 325 -8.66 12.37 8.18
C VAL A 325 -9.93 12.68 8.96
N ARG A 326 -11.00 13.11 8.29
CA ARG A 326 -12.30 13.32 8.92
C ARG A 326 -12.92 12.02 9.42
N ALA A 327 -12.82 10.93 8.66
CA ALA A 327 -13.34 9.64 9.07
C ALA A 327 -12.64 9.12 10.34
N LEU A 328 -11.37 9.47 10.58
CA LEU A 328 -10.66 9.12 11.82
C LEU A 328 -11.39 9.57 13.09
N ARG A 329 -12.18 10.66 13.05
CA ARG A 329 -13.02 11.08 14.18
C ARG A 329 -14.00 9.99 14.64
N TRP A 330 -14.43 9.13 13.73
CA TRP A 330 -15.36 8.02 14.00
C TRP A 330 -14.62 6.68 14.10
N LEU A 331 -13.59 6.48 13.27
CA LEU A 331 -12.81 5.24 13.25
C LEU A 331 -12.00 5.06 14.53
N VAL A 332 -11.37 6.11 15.06
CA VAL A 332 -10.53 6.00 16.27
C VAL A 332 -11.38 5.60 17.50
N PRO A 333 -12.55 6.23 17.78
CA PRO A 333 -13.43 5.72 18.82
C PRO A 333 -13.93 4.29 18.58
N ALA A 334 -14.23 3.92 17.34
CA ALA A 334 -14.64 2.55 17.02
C ALA A 334 -13.52 1.54 17.35
N LEU A 335 -12.27 1.85 17.02
CA LEU A 335 -11.12 1.00 17.36
C LEU A 335 -10.90 0.90 18.87
N ALA A 336 -11.16 1.96 19.63
CA ALA A 336 -11.10 1.93 21.10
C ALA A 336 -12.19 1.02 21.68
N VAL A 337 -13.40 1.04 21.12
CA VAL A 337 -14.46 0.11 21.51
C VAL A 337 -14.07 -1.32 21.15
N ALA A 338 -13.55 -1.55 19.94
CA ALA A 338 -13.11 -2.87 19.49
C ALA A 338 -12.03 -3.48 20.41
N SER A 339 -11.04 -2.68 20.83
CA SER A 339 -9.99 -3.17 21.74
C SER A 339 -10.50 -3.49 23.15
N VAL A 340 -11.47 -2.73 23.65
CA VAL A 340 -12.15 -3.05 24.92
C VAL A 340 -12.95 -4.35 24.78
N LEU A 341 -13.71 -4.52 23.69
CA LEU A 341 -14.45 -5.76 23.48
C LEU A 341 -13.53 -6.98 23.39
N GLU A 342 -12.38 -6.85 22.75
CA GLU A 342 -11.40 -7.93 22.65
C GLU A 342 -10.92 -8.41 24.02
N VAL A 343 -10.52 -7.48 24.90
CA VAL A 343 -9.90 -7.86 26.19
C VAL A 343 -10.92 -8.34 27.21
N PHE A 344 -12.16 -7.83 27.15
CA PHE A 344 -13.17 -8.13 28.17
C PHE A 344 -14.15 -9.23 27.76
N ILE A 345 -14.25 -9.57 26.47
CA ILE A 345 -15.23 -10.54 25.94
C ILE A 345 -14.55 -11.66 25.12
N GLY A 346 -13.36 -11.43 24.58
CA GLY A 346 -12.57 -12.43 23.86
C GLY A 346 -11.82 -13.40 24.76
#